data_AF-A0A538BA42-F1
#
_entry.id   AF-A0A538BA42-F1
#
_cell.length_a   1.000
_cell.length_b   1.000
_cell.length_c   1.000
_cell.angle_alpha   90.00
_cell.angle_beta   90.00
_cell.angle_gamma   90.00
#
_symmetry.space_group_name_H-M   'P 1'
#
loop_
_entity.id
_entity.type
_entity.pdbx_description
1 polymer ?
#
loop_
_entity_poly.entity_id
_entity_poly.type
_entity_poly.pdbx_seq_one_letter_code
_entity_poly.pdbx_strand_id
1 'polypeptide(L)'
;MNEAERWVEFGSYLRQQRDNAGLSRREAARRSKVPESVWKDLETGQKTAYGGVRVLPNPTPDVLAKMATVLELSPEELTRHVGRFSSKPKSNSSAGSRDGVSALTAKISRLNDRDRQLVESLVDQMLEPE
;
A
#
# COMPACT_ATOMS: atom_id res chain seq x y z
N MET A 1 3.92 -13.33 15.10
CA MET A 1 4.34 -11.93 14.88
C MET A 1 3.13 -11.13 14.45
N ASN A 2 2.69 -10.19 15.29
CA ASN A 2 1.56 -9.33 14.98
C ASN A 2 1.97 -8.23 13.96
N GLU A 3 1.01 -7.49 13.42
CA GLU A 3 1.28 -6.45 12.41
C GLU A 3 2.14 -5.29 12.96
N ALA A 4 1.95 -4.93 14.23
CA ALA A 4 2.70 -3.87 14.89
C ALA A 4 4.19 -4.23 15.09
N GLU A 5 4.49 -5.44 15.55
CA GLU A 5 5.85 -5.97 15.69
C GLU A 5 6.60 -5.95 14.36
N ARG A 6 5.91 -6.31 13.27
CA ARG A 6 6.49 -6.30 11.92
C ARG A 6 6.82 -4.89 11.44
N TRP A 7 5.99 -3.91 11.75
CA TRP A 7 6.29 -2.50 11.47
C TRP A 7 7.49 -1.97 12.26
N VAL A 8 7.65 -2.41 13.51
CA VAL A 8 8.80 -2.05 14.35
C VAL A 8 10.09 -2.69 13.80
N GLU A 9 10.04 -3.94 13.36
CA GLU A 9 11.16 -4.63 12.72
C GLU A 9 11.57 -3.92 11.42
N PHE A 10 10.59 -3.61 10.55
CA PHE A 10 10.82 -2.82 9.33
C PHE A 10 11.45 -1.45 9.64
N GLY A 11 10.92 -0.75 10.64
CA GLY A 11 11.45 0.56 11.04
C GLY A 11 12.90 0.48 11.54
N SER A 12 13.22 -0.59 12.27
CA SER A 12 14.59 -0.86 12.75
C SER A 12 15.54 -1.15 11.59
N TYR A 13 15.10 -1.99 10.63
CA TYR A 13 15.84 -2.25 9.40
C TYR A 13 16.08 -0.96 8.60
N LEU A 14 15.04 -0.16 8.38
CA LEU A 14 15.14 1.10 7.65
C LEU A 14 16.12 2.09 8.31
N ARG A 15 16.08 2.17 9.65
CA ARG A 15 17.04 2.98 10.42
C ARG A 15 18.46 2.49 10.22
N GLN A 16 18.68 1.18 10.31
CA GLN A 16 19.99 0.58 10.11
C GLN A 16 20.54 0.88 8.71
N GLN A 17 19.71 0.79 7.67
CA GLN A 17 20.12 1.14 6.30
C GLN A 17 20.49 2.62 6.17
N ARG A 18 19.73 3.52 6.80
CA ARG A 18 20.07 4.95 6.83
C ARG A 18 21.40 5.21 7.55
N ASP A 19 21.63 4.55 8.67
CA ASP A 19 22.86 4.68 9.46
C ASP A 19 24.06 4.09 8.70
N ASN A 20 23.89 2.95 8.01
CA ASN A 20 24.90 2.35 7.12
C ASN A 20 25.28 3.27 5.95
N ALA A 21 24.30 4.01 5.41
CA ALA A 21 24.53 5.03 4.38
C ALA A 21 25.20 6.31 4.94
N GLY A 22 25.44 6.39 6.26
CA GLY A 22 26.03 7.56 6.91
C GLY A 22 25.13 8.80 6.88
N LEU A 23 23.83 8.62 6.68
CA LEU A 23 22.89 9.74 6.51
C LEU A 23 22.22 10.05 7.84
N SER A 24 22.19 11.32 8.24
CA SER A 24 21.23 11.75 9.27
C SER A 24 19.81 11.68 8.73
N ARG A 25 18.80 11.55 9.59
CA ARG A 25 17.38 11.58 9.16
C ARG A 25 17.04 12.84 8.38
N ARG A 26 17.53 14.00 8.83
CA ARG A 26 17.35 15.29 8.16
C ARG A 26 17.97 15.30 6.76
N GLU A 27 19.16 14.71 6.62
CA GLU A 27 19.83 14.62 5.32
C GLU A 27 19.13 13.62 4.38
N ALA A 28 18.69 12.47 4.91
CA ALA A 28 17.91 11.49 4.17
C ALA A 28 16.58 12.09 3.67
N ALA A 29 15.89 12.86 4.52
CA ALA A 29 14.68 13.61 4.16
C ALA A 29 14.94 14.61 3.03
N ARG A 30 16.02 15.38 3.14
CA ARG A 30 16.43 16.35 2.10
C ARG A 30 16.72 15.68 0.76
N ARG A 31 17.48 14.59 0.75
CA ARG A 31 17.84 13.84 -0.46
C ARG A 31 16.65 13.13 -1.10
N SER A 32 15.76 12.56 -0.27
CA SER A 32 14.60 11.78 -0.75
C SER A 32 13.41 12.66 -1.13
N LYS A 33 13.42 13.94 -0.74
CA LYS A 33 12.25 14.83 -0.78
C LYS A 33 11.05 14.25 -0.02
N VAL A 34 11.31 13.39 0.97
CA VAL A 34 10.32 12.83 1.89
C VAL A 34 10.45 13.56 3.22
N PRO A 35 9.36 14.04 3.85
CA PRO A 35 9.43 14.77 5.10
C PRO A 35 10.12 13.98 6.22
N GLU A 36 10.86 14.66 7.08
CA GLU A 36 11.54 14.03 8.22
C GLU A 36 10.57 13.32 9.18
N SER A 37 9.35 13.85 9.32
CA SER A 37 8.28 13.21 10.09
C SER A 37 7.89 11.84 9.53
N VAL A 38 7.85 11.69 8.20
CA VAL A 38 7.55 10.41 7.54
C VAL A 38 8.69 9.42 7.75
N TRP A 39 9.94 9.87 7.67
CA TRP A 39 11.10 9.05 8.04
C TRP A 39 11.01 8.57 9.50
N LYS A 40 10.67 9.47 10.44
CA LYS A 40 10.51 9.13 11.85
C LYS A 40 9.38 8.11 12.06
N ASP A 41 8.22 8.32 11.46
CA ASP A 41 7.07 7.43 11.59
C ASP A 41 7.40 6.01 11.07
N LEU A 42 8.08 5.93 9.93
CA LEU A 42 8.49 4.65 9.34
C LEU A 42 9.59 3.96 10.16
N GLU A 43 10.62 4.70 10.62
CA GLU A 43 11.70 4.15 11.44
C GLU A 43 11.25 3.70 12.84
N THR A 44 10.13 4.20 13.33
CA THR A 44 9.56 3.79 14.61
C THR A 44 8.48 2.72 14.46
N GLY A 45 8.03 2.45 13.23
CA GLY A 45 6.91 1.57 12.94
C GLY A 45 5.57 2.11 13.48
N GLN A 46 5.51 3.40 13.84
CA GLN A 46 4.34 4.02 14.46
C GLN A 46 4.16 5.44 13.93
N LYS A 47 2.93 5.80 13.61
CA LYS A 47 2.53 7.15 13.23
C LYS A 47 1.65 7.74 14.32
N THR A 48 1.90 9.00 14.67
CA THR A 48 1.01 9.73 15.59
C THR A 48 -0.10 10.38 14.78
N ALA A 49 -1.35 9.95 15.01
CA ALA A 49 -2.55 10.54 14.43
C ALA A 49 -3.11 11.66 15.32
N TYR A 50 -4.15 12.33 14.83
CA TYR A 50 -4.86 13.36 15.59
C TYR A 50 -5.33 12.83 16.95
N GLY A 51 -5.22 13.65 18.00
CA GLY A 51 -5.57 13.25 19.37
C GLY A 51 -4.52 12.36 20.06
N GLY A 52 -3.30 12.24 19.52
CA GLY A 52 -2.21 11.49 20.14
C GLY A 52 -2.30 9.97 19.99
N VAL A 53 -3.27 9.49 19.20
CA VAL A 53 -3.47 8.06 18.93
C VAL A 53 -2.32 7.53 18.07
N ARG A 54 -1.70 6.43 18.50
CA ARG A 54 -0.66 5.74 17.73
C ARG A 54 -1.30 4.77 16.75
N VAL A 55 -0.97 4.92 15.47
CA VAL A 55 -1.46 4.07 14.37
C VAL A 55 -0.29 3.48 13.59
N LEU A 56 -0.56 2.45 12.80
CA LEU A 56 0.45 1.87 11.92
C LEU A 56 0.74 2.79 10.73
N PRO A 57 2.01 2.93 10.31
CA PRO A 57 2.37 3.67 9.11
C PRO A 57 1.71 3.05 7.86
N ASN A 58 1.37 3.89 6.88
CA ASN A 58 0.86 3.46 5.58
C ASN A 58 1.46 4.34 4.47
N PRO A 59 2.75 4.14 4.15
CA PRO A 59 3.44 4.88 3.10
C PRO A 59 2.88 4.49 1.73
N THR A 60 2.92 5.43 0.78
CA THR A 60 2.64 5.12 -0.62
C THR A 60 3.86 4.44 -1.25
N PRO A 61 3.68 3.67 -2.34
CA PRO A 61 4.81 3.08 -3.07
C PRO A 61 5.83 4.11 -3.55
N ASP A 62 5.38 5.31 -3.95
CA ASP A 62 6.24 6.43 -4.33
C ASP A 62 7.15 6.90 -3.17
N VAL A 63 6.64 6.95 -1.95
CA VAL A 63 7.44 7.30 -0.76
C VAL A 63 8.51 6.23 -0.53
N LEU A 64 8.15 4.95 -0.60
CA LEU A 64 9.13 3.86 -0.45
C LEU A 64 10.20 3.90 -1.55
N ALA A 65 9.81 4.16 -2.80
CA ALA A 65 10.75 4.28 -3.92
C ALA A 65 11.73 5.43 -3.72
N LYS A 66 11.26 6.62 -3.31
CA LYS A 66 12.13 7.77 -3.02
C LYS A 66 13.13 7.51 -1.89
N MET A 67 12.70 6.77 -0.87
CA MET A 67 13.58 6.36 0.22
C MET A 67 14.59 5.32 -0.26
N ALA A 68 14.16 4.35 -1.08
CA ALA A 68 15.02 3.33 -1.68
C ALA A 68 16.18 3.94 -2.47
N THR A 69 15.88 4.94 -3.31
CA THR A 69 16.88 5.64 -4.13
C THR A 69 17.99 6.28 -3.28
N VAL A 70 17.64 6.83 -2.12
CA VAL A 70 18.60 7.50 -1.23
C VAL A 70 19.44 6.50 -0.43
N LEU A 71 18.87 5.33 -0.15
CA LEU A 71 19.54 4.25 0.58
C LEU A 71 20.31 3.31 -0.35
N GLU A 72 20.31 3.56 -1.67
CA GLU A 72 20.91 2.69 -2.69
C GLU A 72 20.36 1.25 -2.65
N LEU A 73 19.10 1.11 -2.25
CA LEU A 73 18.38 -0.16 -2.18
C LEU A 73 17.42 -0.32 -3.37
N SER A 74 17.05 -1.57 -3.68
CA SER A 74 15.98 -1.79 -4.65
C SER A 74 14.63 -1.35 -4.06
N PRO A 75 13.80 -0.58 -4.80
CA PRO A 75 12.43 -0.26 -4.39
C PRO A 75 11.60 -1.51 -4.10
N GLU A 76 11.91 -2.62 -4.78
CA GLU A 76 11.25 -3.91 -4.58
C GLU A 76 11.58 -4.53 -3.22
N GLU A 77 12.78 -4.29 -2.67
CA GLU A 77 13.17 -4.83 -1.37
C GLU A 77 12.37 -4.16 -0.24
N LEU A 78 12.29 -2.83 -0.26
CA LEU A 78 11.47 -2.06 0.68
C LEU A 78 9.98 -2.40 0.52
N THR A 79 9.51 -2.50 -0.73
CA THR A 79 8.11 -2.85 -1.02
C THR A 79 7.79 -4.30 -0.69
N ARG A 80 8.73 -5.25 -0.79
CA ARG A 80 8.53 -6.65 -0.38
C ARG A 80 8.45 -6.77 1.14
N HIS A 81 9.26 -5.98 1.85
CA HIS A 81 9.20 -5.90 3.29
C HIS A 81 7.84 -5.34 3.73
N VAL A 82 7.38 -4.25 3.10
CA VAL A 82 6.10 -3.58 3.45
C VAL A 82 4.85 -4.25 2.87
N GLY A 83 4.94 -4.84 1.68
CA GLY A 83 3.83 -5.42 0.90
C GLY A 83 3.24 -6.68 1.52
N ARG A 84 3.97 -7.32 2.45
CA ARG A 84 3.41 -8.35 3.35
C ARG A 84 2.52 -7.78 4.46
N PHE A 85 2.43 -6.46 4.62
CA PHE A 85 1.63 -5.76 5.63
C PHE A 85 0.37 -5.10 5.05
N SER A 86 0.33 -4.84 3.75
CA SER A 86 -0.73 -4.07 3.06
C SER A 86 -1.89 -4.92 2.53
N SER A 87 -2.36 -5.94 3.27
CA SER A 87 -3.57 -6.70 2.88
C SER A 87 -4.88 -5.93 3.09
N LYS A 88 -4.85 -4.60 3.04
CA LYS A 88 -6.04 -3.77 2.98
C LYS A 88 -5.90 -2.84 1.77
N PRO A 89 -6.48 -3.20 0.61
CA PRO A 89 -6.47 -2.31 -0.54
C PRO A 89 -7.16 -1.01 -0.14
N LYS A 90 -6.42 0.11 -0.24
CA LYS A 90 -7.00 1.44 -0.23
C LYS A 90 -7.98 1.51 -1.40
N SER A 91 -9.27 1.50 -1.10
CA SER A 91 -10.26 2.19 -1.90
C SER A 91 -9.82 3.65 -1.97
N ASN A 92 -9.27 4.07 -3.10
CA ASN A 92 -9.29 5.46 -3.52
C ASN A 92 -9.12 5.52 -5.04
N SER A 93 -10.28 5.60 -5.68
CA SER A 93 -10.58 6.27 -6.94
C SER A 93 -9.51 7.24 -7.43
N SER A 94 -8.83 6.90 -8.53
CA SER A 94 -8.58 7.79 -9.68
C SER A 94 -7.53 7.18 -10.62
N ALA A 95 -7.95 6.38 -11.60
CA ALA A 95 -7.31 6.24 -12.91
C ALA A 95 -8.20 5.33 -13.78
N GLY A 96 -8.93 5.92 -14.71
CA GLY A 96 -9.75 5.16 -15.64
C GLY A 96 -8.89 4.40 -16.65
N SER A 97 -9.11 3.09 -16.78
CA SER A 97 -9.24 2.37 -18.06
C SER A 97 -9.35 0.85 -17.83
N ARG A 98 -10.38 0.23 -18.42
CA ARG A 98 -10.54 -1.21 -18.71
C ARG A 98 -10.76 -2.24 -17.57
N ASP A 99 -10.89 -1.84 -16.30
CA ASP A 99 -11.12 -2.79 -15.19
C ASP A 99 -12.60 -3.20 -14.94
N GLY A 100 -13.55 -2.70 -15.73
CA GLY A 100 -14.98 -3.00 -15.54
C GLY A 100 -15.31 -4.49 -15.58
N VAL A 101 -14.64 -5.25 -16.45
CA VAL A 101 -14.82 -6.70 -16.57
C VAL A 101 -14.30 -7.41 -15.32
N SER A 102 -13.10 -7.05 -14.84
CA SER A 102 -12.49 -7.65 -13.65
C SER A 102 -13.32 -7.41 -12.38
N ALA A 103 -13.83 -6.18 -12.21
CA ALA A 103 -14.70 -5.84 -11.09
C ALA A 103 -16.06 -6.53 -11.16
N LEU A 104 -16.64 -6.70 -12.35
CA LEU A 104 -17.89 -7.43 -12.54
C LEU A 104 -17.68 -8.93 -12.26
N THR A 105 -16.61 -9.54 -12.79
CA THR A 105 -16.25 -10.94 -12.54
C THR A 105 -16.10 -11.20 -11.05
N ALA A 106 -15.38 -10.34 -10.32
CA ALA A 106 -15.19 -10.48 -8.88
C ALA A 106 -16.50 -10.35 -8.08
N LYS A 107 -17.47 -9.58 -8.57
CA LYS A 107 -18.81 -9.47 -7.96
C LYS A 107 -19.68 -10.68 -8.27
N ILE A 108 -19.68 -11.16 -9.52
CA ILE A 108 -20.43 -12.33 -9.95
C ILE A 108 -19.97 -13.59 -9.20
N SER A 109 -18.66 -13.76 -8.97
CA SER A 109 -18.12 -14.89 -8.20
C SER A 109 -18.58 -14.97 -6.74
N ARG A 110 -19.21 -13.91 -6.21
CA ARG A 110 -19.72 -13.85 -4.83
C ARG A 110 -21.25 -14.00 -4.75
N LEU A 111 -21.93 -14.06 -5.89
CA LEU A 111 -23.37 -14.21 -5.94
C LEU A 111 -23.77 -15.68 -5.72
N ASN A 112 -24.96 -15.87 -5.16
CA ASN A 112 -25.55 -17.19 -5.01
C ASN A 112 -26.12 -17.67 -6.35
N ASP A 113 -26.36 -18.98 -6.53
CA ASP A 113 -26.75 -19.56 -7.83
C ASP A 113 -28.01 -18.91 -8.43
N ARG A 114 -28.99 -18.58 -7.58
CA ARG A 114 -30.22 -17.88 -7.99
C ARG A 114 -29.96 -16.48 -8.55
N ASP A 115 -29.07 -15.74 -7.91
CA ASP A 115 -28.74 -14.37 -8.32
C ASP A 115 -27.87 -14.39 -9.59
N ARG A 116 -27.03 -15.42 -9.74
CA ARG A 116 -26.25 -15.65 -10.95
C ARG A 116 -27.14 -15.91 -12.16
N GLN A 117 -28.19 -16.74 -12.01
CA GLN A 117 -29.16 -17.02 -13.08
C GLN A 117 -29.93 -15.77 -13.53
N LEU A 118 -30.26 -14.86 -12.59
CA LEU A 118 -30.93 -13.60 -12.94
C LEU A 118 -30.02 -12.68 -13.76
N VAL A 119 -28.76 -12.55 -13.34
CA VAL A 119 -27.76 -11.76 -14.08
C VAL A 119 -27.54 -12.32 -15.49
N GLU A 120 -27.48 -13.64 -15.64
CA GLU A 120 -27.37 -14.32 -16.93
C GLU A 120 -28.57 -14.00 -17.83
N SER A 121 -29.80 -14.16 -17.35
CA SER A 121 -31.00 -13.85 -18.16
C SER A 121 -31.09 -12.38 -18.58
N LEU A 122 -30.60 -11.46 -17.73
CA LEU A 122 -30.61 -10.03 -18.02
C LEU A 122 -29.56 -9.68 -19.09
N VAL A 123 -28.38 -10.31 -19.00
CA VAL A 123 -27.32 -10.14 -20.00
C VAL A 123 -27.77 -10.69 -21.35
N ASP A 124 -28.43 -11.85 -21.38
CA ASP A 124 -28.98 -12.42 -22.59
C ASP A 124 -30.03 -11.51 -23.22
N GLN A 125 -30.98 -10.98 -22.42
CA GLN A 125 -31.96 -9.99 -22.90
C GLN A 125 -31.32 -8.70 -23.44
N MET A 126 -30.16 -8.30 -22.92
CA MET A 126 -29.44 -7.12 -23.39
C MET A 126 -28.60 -7.37 -24.64
N LEU A 127 -28.29 -8.63 -24.95
CA LEU A 127 -27.44 -9.03 -26.07
C LEU A 127 -28.22 -9.58 -27.27
N GLU A 128 -29.50 -9.88 -27.11
CA GLU A 128 -30.39 -10.12 -28.25
C GLU A 128 -30.69 -8.78 -28.96
N PRO A 129 -30.19 -8.56 -30.20
CA PRO A 129 -30.68 -7.46 -31.02
C PRO A 129 -32.10 -7.81 -31.50
N GLU A 130 -33.03 -6.86 -31.43
CA GLU A 130 -34.35 -6.98 -32.09
C GLU A 130 -34.22 -7.35 -33.58
#